data_AF-F2XBU2-F1
#
_entry.id   AF-F2XBU2-F1
#
_cell.length_a   1.000
_cell.length_b   1.000
_cell.length_c   1.000
_cell.angle_alpha   90.00
_cell.angle_beta   90.00
_cell.angle_gamma   90.00
#
_symmetry.space_group_name_H-M   'P 1'
#
loop_
_entity.id
_entity.type
_entity.pdbx_description
1 polymer ?
#
loop_
_entity_poly.entity_id
_entity_poly.type
_entity_poly.pdbx_seq_one_letter_code
_entity_poly.pdbx_strand_id
1 'polypeptide(L)'
;EVRTGTYRQLFHPDQLINGKEDAANNYARGHYTVGKEIIDLTLDRIRKLADQCTGLQGFLIFHSFGGGTGSGFGSLLLERLSVDYGKKSKLEFTVYPAPQVSTAVVEPYNSILATHAMIDHSDCAFMVDNEALYDICRRALDIERPTYTNLNRLIGQVVSSLTASLRFDGALNVDFNEFQTNLVPYARIHFPICSYAPVISAEKAYHEQLSVAEITNSLFEPANMMVKCDPRHGKYMACTLLYRGDVVPKDVSAAVATIKTKRTIQFVDWCPTGFKMGINYQPPTVVPGGDLAKVQRAVCML
;
A
#
# COMPACT_ATOMS: atom_id res chain seq x y z
N GLU A 1 0.72 21.33 9.55
CA GLU A 1 1.36 20.28 10.36
C GLU A 1 2.75 19.89 9.84
N VAL A 2 2.91 19.41 8.60
CA VAL A 2 4.24 19.00 8.06
C VAL A 2 5.30 20.11 8.16
N ARG A 3 4.95 21.36 7.82
CA ARG A 3 5.85 22.53 7.89
C ARG A 3 6.26 22.93 9.32
N THR A 4 5.57 22.44 10.35
CA THR A 4 5.78 22.85 11.74
C THR A 4 6.14 21.69 12.67
N GLY A 5 5.99 20.45 12.21
CA GLY A 5 6.26 19.25 12.99
C GLY A 5 7.74 18.89 13.10
N THR A 6 8.02 17.73 13.68
CA THR A 6 9.38 17.22 13.95
C THR A 6 10.25 17.16 12.69
N TYR A 7 9.68 16.78 11.54
CA TYR A 7 10.37 16.65 10.26
C TYR A 7 10.30 17.89 9.36
N ARG A 8 10.02 19.07 9.91
CA ARG A 8 9.85 20.32 9.13
C ARG A 8 11.06 20.70 8.26
N GLN A 9 12.26 20.24 8.61
CA GLN A 9 13.51 20.53 7.88
C GLN A 9 13.89 19.42 6.88
N LEU A 10 13.13 18.32 6.83
CA LEU A 10 13.45 17.18 5.97
C LEU A 10 13.09 17.43 4.50
N PHE A 11 11.96 18.09 4.26
CA PHE A 11 11.41 18.29 2.92
C PHE A 11 11.78 19.67 2.37
N HIS A 12 12.07 19.74 1.07
CA HIS A 12 12.28 21.03 0.43
C HIS A 12 10.96 21.82 0.45
N PRO A 13 10.93 23.09 0.89
CA PRO A 13 9.67 23.84 1.04
C PRO A 13 8.82 23.91 -0.25
N ASP A 14 9.48 23.99 -1.41
CA ASP A 14 8.82 24.00 -2.71
C ASP A 14 8.10 22.68 -3.09
N GLN A 15 8.41 21.57 -2.43
CA GLN A 15 7.71 20.30 -2.61
C GLN A 15 6.41 20.25 -1.79
N LEU A 16 6.23 21.15 -0.83
CA LEU A 16 5.03 21.25 -0.01
C LEU A 16 4.04 22.22 -0.65
N ILE A 17 3.24 21.73 -1.59
CA ILE A 17 2.29 22.53 -2.37
C ILE A 17 0.92 22.54 -1.67
N ASN A 18 0.31 23.71 -1.52
CA ASN A 18 -1.02 23.85 -0.92
C ASN A 18 -1.86 24.90 -1.65
N GLY A 19 -3.15 24.59 -1.84
CA GLY A 19 -4.17 25.54 -2.30
C GLY A 19 -4.74 26.37 -1.15
N LYS A 20 -5.60 27.35 -1.49
CA LYS A 20 -6.37 28.13 -0.52
C LYS A 20 -7.68 27.46 -0.12
N GLU A 21 -8.36 26.86 -1.11
CA GLU A 21 -9.61 26.15 -0.93
C GLU A 21 -9.39 24.64 -1.07
N ASP A 22 -10.20 23.87 -0.35
CA ASP A 22 -10.26 22.42 -0.54
C ASP A 22 -11.32 22.03 -1.60
N ALA A 23 -11.38 20.73 -1.87
CA ALA A 23 -12.38 20.15 -2.76
C ALA A 23 -13.72 19.86 -2.06
N ALA A 24 -13.88 20.13 -0.76
CA ALA A 24 -15.10 19.93 0.03
C ALA A 24 -15.81 18.58 -0.20
N ASN A 25 -15.04 17.47 -0.19
CA ASN A 25 -15.54 16.12 -0.48
C ASN A 25 -16.25 15.96 -1.84
N ASN A 26 -15.93 16.80 -2.82
CA ASN A 26 -16.53 16.76 -4.15
C ASN A 26 -15.47 16.47 -5.22
N TYR A 27 -15.57 15.30 -5.86
CA TYR A 27 -14.71 14.90 -6.98
C TYR A 27 -14.60 15.98 -8.06
N ALA A 28 -15.73 16.56 -8.49
CA ALA A 28 -15.75 17.53 -9.57
C ALA A 28 -15.00 18.82 -9.20
N ARG A 29 -14.98 19.20 -7.91
CA ARG A 29 -14.15 20.32 -7.45
C ARG A 29 -12.66 19.99 -7.58
N GLY A 30 -12.27 18.81 -7.08
CA GLY A 30 -10.89 18.33 -7.14
C GLY A 30 -10.37 18.12 -8.56
N HIS A 31 -11.22 17.71 -9.50
CA HIS A 31 -10.82 17.39 -10.86
C HIS A 31 -10.98 18.55 -11.85
N TYR A 32 -12.11 19.27 -11.82
CA TYR A 32 -12.46 20.22 -12.89
C TYR A 32 -12.27 21.70 -12.54
N THR A 33 -12.28 22.08 -11.26
CA THR A 33 -12.23 23.50 -10.85
C THR A 33 -10.95 23.79 -10.05
N VAL A 34 -10.98 23.61 -8.73
CA VAL A 34 -9.85 23.91 -7.83
C VAL A 34 -8.59 23.17 -8.25
N GLY A 35 -8.70 21.90 -8.65
CA GLY A 35 -7.54 21.12 -9.08
C GLY A 35 -6.83 21.68 -10.32
N LYS A 36 -7.58 22.28 -11.26
CA LYS A 36 -6.99 22.86 -12.48
C LYS A 36 -6.13 24.09 -12.18
N GLU A 37 -6.41 24.80 -11.09
CA GLU A 37 -5.62 25.98 -10.71
C GLU A 37 -4.22 25.61 -10.20
N ILE A 38 -4.03 24.37 -9.69
CA ILE A 38 -2.79 23.95 -9.02
C ILE A 38 -2.06 22.82 -9.75
N ILE A 39 -2.66 22.19 -10.75
CA ILE A 39 -2.08 21.06 -11.47
C ILE A 39 -0.76 21.45 -12.18
N ASP A 40 -0.73 22.58 -12.88
CA ASP A 40 0.47 23.01 -13.63
C ASP A 40 1.65 23.29 -12.69
N LEU A 41 1.38 23.92 -11.54
CA LEU A 41 2.38 24.12 -10.49
C LEU A 41 2.89 22.78 -9.97
N THR A 42 1.98 21.82 -9.73
CA THR A 42 2.34 20.50 -9.22
C THR A 42 3.21 19.73 -10.21
N LEU A 43 2.85 19.74 -11.50
CA LEU A 43 3.62 19.12 -12.57
C LEU A 43 5.00 19.75 -12.75
N ASP A 44 5.12 21.09 -12.65
CA ASP A 44 6.44 21.75 -12.70
C ASP A 44 7.36 21.29 -11.57
N ARG A 45 6.82 21.12 -10.35
CA ARG A 45 7.60 20.62 -9.22
C ARG A 45 7.99 19.15 -9.37
N ILE A 46 7.08 18.31 -9.89
CA ILE A 46 7.40 16.91 -10.21
C ILE A 46 8.48 16.84 -11.28
N ARG A 47 8.37 17.64 -12.34
CA ARG A 47 9.36 17.71 -13.42
C ARG A 47 10.75 18.05 -12.90
N LYS A 48 10.87 19.07 -12.03
CA LYS A 48 12.16 19.42 -11.41
C LYS A 48 12.82 18.26 -10.65
N LEU A 49 12.03 17.37 -10.02
CA LEU A 49 12.55 16.17 -9.36
C LEU A 49 12.88 15.06 -10.35
N ALA A 50 12.07 14.91 -11.39
CA ALA A 50 12.36 13.97 -12.47
C ALA A 50 13.67 14.33 -13.19
N ASP A 51 13.94 15.61 -13.44
CA ASP A 51 15.17 16.10 -14.08
C ASP A 51 16.42 15.85 -13.21
N GLN A 52 16.27 15.75 -11.88
CA GLN A 52 17.36 15.41 -10.96
C GLN A 52 17.66 13.90 -10.95
N CYS A 53 16.80 13.08 -11.55
CA CYS A 53 16.95 11.63 -11.57
C CYS A 53 17.65 11.18 -12.86
N THR A 54 18.73 10.41 -12.74
CA THR A 54 19.40 9.78 -13.89
C THR A 54 18.61 8.60 -14.48
N GLY A 55 17.74 7.98 -13.66
CA GLY A 55 16.95 6.81 -14.03
C GLY A 55 15.65 6.70 -13.25
N LEU A 56 14.72 7.64 -13.47
CA LEU A 56 13.39 7.59 -12.84
C LEU A 56 12.67 6.29 -13.21
N GLN A 57 12.28 5.49 -12.21
CA GLN A 57 11.53 4.25 -12.42
C GLN A 57 10.03 4.51 -12.58
N GLY A 58 9.45 5.31 -11.68
CA GLY A 58 8.02 5.52 -11.61
C GLY A 58 7.60 6.46 -10.50
N PHE A 59 6.29 6.48 -10.24
CA PHE A 59 5.65 7.31 -9.21
C PHE A 59 4.90 6.41 -8.22
N LEU A 60 5.00 6.74 -6.93
CA LEU A 60 4.14 6.20 -5.87
C LEU A 60 3.16 7.29 -5.46
N ILE A 61 1.87 7.05 -5.65
CA ILE A 61 0.82 8.03 -5.42
C ILE A 61 -0.01 7.57 -4.23
N PHE A 62 -0.08 8.40 -3.19
CA PHE A 62 -0.84 8.11 -1.97
C PHE A 62 -2.06 9.01 -1.93
N HIS A 63 -3.25 8.42 -1.93
CA HIS A 63 -4.49 9.18 -1.90
C HIS A 63 -5.66 8.36 -1.33
N SER A 64 -6.79 9.03 -1.11
CA SER A 64 -8.04 8.39 -0.67
C SER A 64 -9.07 8.40 -1.79
N PHE A 65 -9.86 7.33 -1.93
CA PHE A 65 -11.02 7.34 -2.83
C PHE A 65 -12.19 8.17 -2.30
N GLY A 66 -12.34 8.28 -0.97
CA GLY A 66 -13.48 8.97 -0.36
C GLY A 66 -13.42 10.51 -0.45
N GLY A 67 -12.25 11.11 -0.29
CA GLY A 67 -12.08 12.57 -0.23
C GLY A 67 -12.09 13.24 -1.62
N GLY A 68 -12.58 14.48 -1.71
CA GLY A 68 -12.71 15.20 -3.01
C GLY A 68 -11.37 15.51 -3.70
N THR A 69 -10.32 15.82 -2.91
CA THR A 69 -8.98 16.06 -3.46
C THR A 69 -8.29 14.74 -3.80
N GLY A 70 -8.34 13.75 -2.89
CA GLY A 70 -7.71 12.45 -3.12
C GLY A 70 -8.30 11.71 -4.33
N SER A 71 -9.61 11.81 -4.52
CA SER A 71 -10.29 11.27 -5.70
C SER A 71 -10.04 12.16 -6.93
N GLY A 72 -10.59 13.37 -6.94
CA GLY A 72 -10.62 14.24 -8.12
C GLY A 72 -9.25 14.73 -8.59
N PHE A 73 -8.45 15.30 -7.68
CA PHE A 73 -7.11 15.78 -8.04
C PHE A 73 -6.15 14.61 -8.29
N GLY A 74 -6.30 13.50 -7.56
CA GLY A 74 -5.55 12.26 -7.81
C GLY A 74 -5.75 11.75 -9.23
N SER A 75 -7.01 11.68 -9.70
CA SER A 75 -7.34 11.26 -11.06
C SER A 75 -6.76 12.23 -12.09
N LEU A 76 -6.92 13.54 -11.89
CA LEU A 76 -6.36 14.56 -12.78
C LEU A 76 -4.83 14.46 -12.87
N LEU A 77 -4.16 14.23 -11.74
CA LEU A 77 -2.71 14.09 -11.70
C LEU A 77 -2.25 12.86 -12.48
N LEU A 78 -2.93 11.72 -12.34
CA LEU A 78 -2.62 10.49 -13.06
C LEU A 78 -2.81 10.61 -14.57
N GLU A 79 -3.87 11.27 -15.02
CA GLU A 79 -4.08 11.59 -16.44
C GLU A 79 -2.88 12.37 -17.00
N ARG A 80 -2.43 13.41 -16.28
CA ARG A 80 -1.31 14.25 -16.71
C ARG A 80 0.03 13.52 -16.66
N LEU A 81 0.28 12.74 -15.61
CA LEU A 81 1.49 11.92 -15.52
C LEU A 81 1.54 10.85 -16.62
N SER A 82 0.39 10.33 -17.06
CA SER A 82 0.34 9.38 -18.18
C SER A 82 0.69 10.03 -19.52
N VAL A 83 0.35 11.31 -19.70
CA VAL A 83 0.74 12.09 -20.89
C VAL A 83 2.23 12.41 -20.87
N ASP A 84 2.73 12.97 -19.76
CA ASP A 84 4.12 13.46 -19.68
C ASP A 84 5.15 12.33 -19.49
N TYR A 85 4.75 11.26 -18.78
CA TYR A 85 5.62 10.14 -18.36
C TYR A 85 5.02 8.77 -18.70
N GLY A 86 4.42 8.61 -19.89
CA GLY A 86 3.67 7.40 -20.25
C GLY A 86 4.42 6.06 -20.16
N LYS A 87 5.76 6.06 -20.24
CA LYS A 87 6.59 4.84 -20.08
C LYS A 87 6.98 4.51 -18.63
N LYS A 88 6.62 5.36 -17.67
CA LYS A 88 7.00 5.21 -16.25
C LYS A 88 5.87 4.56 -15.47
N SER A 89 6.21 3.65 -14.57
CA SER A 89 5.22 2.94 -13.76
C SER A 89 4.54 3.91 -12.78
N LYS A 90 3.24 3.75 -12.57
CA LYS A 90 2.43 4.53 -11.63
C LYS A 90 1.76 3.53 -10.70
N LEU A 91 2.25 3.44 -9.46
CA LEU A 91 1.64 2.61 -8.44
C LEU A 91 0.93 3.50 -7.43
N GLU A 92 -0.24 3.06 -6.98
CA GLU A 92 -1.07 3.79 -6.05
C GLU A 92 -1.20 3.05 -4.72
N PHE A 93 -1.23 3.80 -3.63
CA PHE A 93 -1.74 3.34 -2.35
C PHE A 93 -3.04 4.09 -2.08
N THR A 94 -4.15 3.37 -2.18
CA THR A 94 -5.48 3.96 -2.17
C THR A 94 -6.20 3.57 -0.90
N VAL A 95 -6.59 4.58 -0.12
CA VAL A 95 -7.44 4.36 1.05
C VAL A 95 -8.88 4.23 0.58
N TYR A 96 -9.40 3.01 0.66
CA TYR A 96 -10.78 2.66 0.34
C TYR A 96 -11.69 3.09 1.50
N PRO A 97 -12.83 3.74 1.21
CA PRO A 97 -13.74 4.19 2.25
C PRO A 97 -14.43 3.02 2.93
N ALA A 98 -14.67 3.15 4.22
CA ALA A 98 -15.40 2.16 5.00
C ALA A 98 -16.70 2.76 5.53
N PRO A 99 -17.87 2.12 5.35
CA PRO A 99 -19.16 2.69 5.77
C PRO A 99 -19.22 3.06 7.26
N GLN A 100 -18.54 2.29 8.13
CA GLN A 100 -18.57 2.49 9.58
C GLN A 100 -17.65 3.63 10.07
N VAL A 101 -16.67 4.02 9.25
CA VAL A 101 -15.65 5.05 9.59
C VAL A 101 -15.72 6.23 8.59
N SER A 102 -16.75 6.23 7.74
CA SER A 102 -16.95 7.23 6.70
C SER A 102 -17.23 8.60 7.31
N THR A 103 -16.53 9.61 6.80
CA THR A 103 -16.70 11.00 7.26
C THR A 103 -17.57 11.81 6.31
N ALA A 104 -17.84 11.30 5.10
CA ALA A 104 -18.67 11.95 4.11
C ALA A 104 -19.64 10.98 3.42
N VAL A 105 -20.91 11.40 3.36
CA VAL A 105 -21.99 10.62 2.73
C VAL A 105 -21.75 10.39 1.22
N VAL A 106 -20.94 11.23 0.59
CA VAL A 106 -20.64 11.21 -0.84
C VAL A 106 -19.38 10.40 -1.20
N GLU A 107 -18.74 9.75 -0.23
CA GLU A 107 -17.57 8.89 -0.49
C GLU A 107 -17.81 7.81 -1.57
N PRO A 108 -18.99 7.15 -1.64
CA PRO A 108 -19.26 6.20 -2.73
C PRO A 108 -19.22 6.84 -4.12
N TYR A 109 -19.73 8.06 -4.28
CA TYR A 109 -19.67 8.77 -5.57
C TYR A 109 -18.24 9.07 -5.97
N ASN A 110 -17.46 9.63 -5.05
CA ASN A 110 -16.05 9.97 -5.30
C ASN A 110 -15.23 8.72 -5.64
N SER A 111 -15.50 7.60 -4.97
CA SER A 111 -14.77 6.35 -5.19
C SER A 111 -15.01 5.78 -6.58
N ILE A 112 -16.26 5.77 -7.06
CA ILE A 112 -16.59 5.27 -8.39
C ILE A 112 -16.01 6.17 -9.48
N LEU A 113 -16.13 7.49 -9.32
CA LEU A 113 -15.58 8.46 -10.27
C LEU A 113 -14.04 8.36 -10.34
N ALA A 114 -13.37 8.28 -9.18
CA ALA A 114 -11.92 8.10 -9.13
C ALA A 114 -11.49 6.79 -9.79
N THR A 115 -12.12 5.67 -9.42
CA THR A 115 -11.80 4.35 -9.98
C THR A 115 -11.97 4.36 -11.50
N HIS A 116 -13.04 4.99 -12.01
CA HIS A 116 -13.27 5.07 -13.45
C HIS A 116 -12.15 5.81 -14.18
N ALA A 117 -11.68 6.95 -13.65
CA ALA A 117 -10.61 7.72 -14.26
C ALA A 117 -9.23 7.05 -14.08
N MET A 118 -9.00 6.39 -12.95
CA MET A 118 -7.69 5.81 -12.60
C MET A 118 -7.42 4.48 -13.31
N ILE A 119 -8.45 3.72 -13.69
CA ILE A 119 -8.29 2.37 -14.25
C ILE A 119 -7.45 2.33 -15.54
N ASP A 120 -7.42 3.42 -16.31
CA ASP A 120 -6.68 3.51 -17.57
C ASP A 120 -5.28 4.15 -17.39
N HIS A 121 -4.99 4.68 -16.20
CA HIS A 121 -3.78 5.44 -15.90
C HIS A 121 -2.93 4.87 -14.76
N SER A 122 -3.45 3.90 -14.01
CA SER A 122 -2.71 3.20 -12.96
C SER A 122 -2.17 1.87 -13.46
N ASP A 123 -0.92 1.57 -13.11
CA ASP A 123 -0.32 0.27 -13.41
C ASP A 123 -0.64 -0.76 -12.32
N CYS A 124 -0.77 -0.32 -11.06
CA CYS A 124 -1.13 -1.15 -9.91
C CYS A 124 -1.61 -0.29 -8.74
N ALA A 125 -2.75 -0.64 -8.14
CA ALA A 125 -3.35 0.09 -7.04
C ALA A 125 -3.52 -0.80 -5.79
N PHE A 126 -2.65 -0.59 -4.80
CA PHE A 126 -2.71 -1.25 -3.50
C PHE A 126 -3.85 -0.65 -2.68
N MET A 127 -4.94 -1.39 -2.55
CA MET A 127 -6.09 -0.95 -1.77
C MET A 127 -5.88 -1.22 -0.29
N VAL A 128 -6.29 -0.24 0.51
CA VAL A 128 -6.24 -0.31 1.97
C VAL A 128 -7.58 0.18 2.53
N ASP A 129 -8.28 -0.70 3.22
CA ASP A 129 -9.58 -0.44 3.83
C ASP A 129 -9.41 0.03 5.28
N ASN A 130 -9.98 1.20 5.59
CA ASN A 130 -9.94 1.77 6.93
C ASN A 130 -10.59 0.86 7.98
N GLU A 131 -11.66 0.15 7.66
CA GLU A 131 -12.33 -0.74 8.62
C GLU A 131 -11.49 -1.98 8.89
N ALA A 132 -10.86 -2.56 7.87
CA ALA A 132 -9.93 -3.68 8.04
C ALA A 132 -8.74 -3.28 8.92
N LEU A 133 -8.14 -2.11 8.69
CA LEU A 133 -7.05 -1.61 9.53
C LEU A 133 -7.50 -1.31 10.97
N TYR A 134 -8.71 -0.78 11.15
CA TYR A 134 -9.28 -0.51 12.46
C TYR A 134 -9.46 -1.82 13.25
N ASP A 135 -10.02 -2.84 12.61
CA ASP A 135 -10.21 -4.18 13.18
C ASP A 135 -8.86 -4.82 13.55
N ILE A 136 -7.83 -4.70 12.69
CA ILE A 136 -6.48 -5.18 12.98
C ILE A 136 -5.88 -4.46 14.19
N CYS A 137 -5.95 -3.12 14.24
CA CYS A 137 -5.40 -2.36 15.37
C CYS A 137 -6.09 -2.71 16.69
N ARG A 138 -7.42 -2.89 16.67
CA ARG A 138 -8.17 -3.23 17.87
C ARG A 138 -7.88 -4.63 18.38
N ARG A 139 -7.80 -5.61 17.48
CA ARG A 139 -7.62 -7.02 17.82
C ARG A 139 -6.16 -7.38 18.12
N ALA A 140 -5.23 -6.89 17.31
CA ALA A 140 -3.84 -7.32 17.33
C ALA A 140 -2.94 -6.41 18.19
N LEU A 141 -3.28 -5.13 18.28
CA LEU A 141 -2.52 -4.13 19.06
C LEU A 141 -3.22 -3.75 20.38
N ASP A 142 -4.39 -4.33 20.67
CA ASP A 142 -5.22 -4.04 21.86
C ASP A 142 -5.60 -2.56 22.02
N ILE A 143 -5.73 -1.83 20.90
CA ILE A 143 -6.11 -0.42 20.91
C ILE A 143 -7.63 -0.33 20.85
N GLU A 144 -8.29 0.10 21.92
CA GLU A 144 -9.77 0.15 21.97
C GLU A 144 -10.37 1.10 20.91
N ARG A 145 -9.73 2.26 20.72
CA ARG A 145 -10.16 3.30 19.76
C ARG A 145 -8.98 3.77 18.90
N PRO A 146 -8.62 3.02 17.84
CA PRO A 146 -7.57 3.40 16.90
C PRO A 146 -7.79 4.80 16.31
N THR A 147 -6.74 5.60 16.30
CA THR A 147 -6.70 6.92 15.65
C THR A 147 -6.04 6.83 14.27
N TYR A 148 -6.17 7.85 13.43
CA TYR A 148 -5.44 7.91 12.15
C TYR A 148 -3.92 7.75 12.32
N THR A 149 -3.35 8.20 13.45
CA THR A 149 -1.93 7.96 13.74
C THR A 149 -1.60 6.47 13.84
N ASN A 150 -2.46 5.69 14.48
CA ASN A 150 -2.26 4.24 14.62
C ASN A 150 -2.41 3.55 13.26
N LEU A 151 -3.47 3.88 12.51
CA LEU A 151 -3.71 3.33 11.17
C LEU A 151 -2.54 3.65 10.22
N ASN A 152 -2.11 4.92 10.18
CA ASN A 152 -1.04 5.38 9.30
C ASN A 152 0.32 4.76 9.65
N ARG A 153 0.58 4.43 10.93
CA ARG A 153 1.78 3.68 11.32
C ARG A 153 1.79 2.27 10.76
N LEU A 154 0.63 1.58 10.77
CA LEU A 154 0.49 0.25 10.19
C LEU A 154 0.64 0.30 8.66
N ILE A 155 -0.03 1.24 7.99
CA ILE A 155 0.14 1.49 6.54
C ILE A 155 1.62 1.76 6.24
N GLY A 156 2.28 2.60 7.04
CA GLY A 156 3.69 2.92 6.88
C GLY A 156 4.61 1.69 6.94
N GLN A 157 4.30 0.68 7.75
CA GLN A 157 5.05 -0.57 7.78
C GLN A 157 4.89 -1.41 6.51
N VAL A 158 3.68 -1.45 5.97
CA VAL A 158 3.40 -2.14 4.70
C VAL A 158 4.08 -1.45 3.54
N VAL A 159 3.91 -0.13 3.41
CA VAL A 159 4.60 0.69 2.41
C VAL A 159 6.11 0.57 2.55
N SER A 160 6.64 0.54 3.78
CA SER A 160 8.08 0.34 4.00
C SER A 160 8.53 -1.06 3.57
N SER A 161 7.68 -2.08 3.67
CA SER A 161 8.02 -3.45 3.29
C SER A 161 7.99 -3.62 1.77
N LEU A 162 7.01 -2.98 1.12
CA LEU A 162 6.88 -2.92 -0.34
C LEU A 162 8.05 -2.19 -1.00
N THR A 163 8.43 -1.05 -0.43
CA THR A 163 9.54 -0.24 -0.94
C THR A 163 10.90 -0.67 -0.41
N ALA A 164 11.00 -1.77 0.36
CA ALA A 164 12.27 -2.21 0.94
C ALA A 164 13.26 -2.68 -0.14
N SER A 165 12.78 -3.45 -1.12
CA SER A 165 13.59 -3.94 -2.25
C SER A 165 14.14 -2.82 -3.14
N LEU A 166 13.49 -1.65 -3.13
CA LEU A 166 13.92 -0.48 -3.88
C LEU A 166 14.99 0.34 -3.15
N ARG A 167 15.07 0.22 -1.82
CA ARG A 167 15.92 1.05 -0.95
C ARG A 167 17.14 0.32 -0.42
N PHE A 168 17.07 -1.01 -0.35
CA PHE A 168 18.10 -1.85 0.21
C PHE A 168 18.34 -3.04 -0.71
N ASP A 169 19.60 -3.49 -0.72
CA ASP A 169 19.93 -4.74 -1.37
C ASP A 169 19.31 -5.93 -0.62
N GLY A 170 19.01 -6.99 -1.36
CA GLY A 170 18.27 -8.15 -0.90
C GLY A 170 18.60 -9.36 -1.76
N ALA A 171 18.32 -10.56 -1.24
CA ALA A 171 18.60 -11.79 -1.96
C ALA A 171 17.67 -11.98 -3.17
N LEU A 172 16.48 -11.38 -3.12
CA LEU A 172 15.49 -11.43 -4.17
C LEU A 172 14.72 -10.09 -4.16
N ASN A 173 15.16 -9.17 -5.00
CA ASN A 173 14.61 -7.82 -5.10
C ASN A 173 13.46 -7.80 -6.11
N VAL A 174 12.47 -6.94 -5.86
CA VAL A 174 11.34 -6.66 -6.74
C VAL A 174 11.38 -5.18 -7.09
N ASP A 175 11.32 -4.84 -8.37
CA ASP A 175 11.27 -3.47 -8.86
C ASP A 175 9.82 -3.01 -9.20
N PHE A 176 9.65 -1.75 -9.63
CA PHE A 176 8.33 -1.21 -10.00
C PHE A 176 7.66 -1.95 -11.17
N ASN A 177 8.43 -2.35 -12.18
CA ASN A 177 7.91 -3.04 -13.37
C ASN A 177 7.55 -4.49 -13.04
N GLU A 178 8.29 -5.09 -12.12
CA GLU A 178 8.05 -6.42 -11.60
C GLU A 178 6.77 -6.49 -10.77
N PHE A 179 6.37 -5.43 -10.06
CA PHE A 179 5.04 -5.41 -9.42
C PHE A 179 3.92 -5.59 -10.44
N GLN A 180 3.96 -4.83 -11.53
CA GLN A 180 2.98 -4.97 -12.61
C GLN A 180 3.06 -6.37 -13.23
N THR A 181 4.26 -6.82 -13.61
CA THR A 181 4.44 -8.11 -14.29
C THR A 181 4.05 -9.31 -13.42
N ASN A 182 4.28 -9.23 -12.11
CA ASN A 182 4.02 -10.33 -11.18
C ASN A 182 2.60 -10.34 -10.63
N LEU A 183 1.95 -9.18 -10.45
CA LEU A 183 0.65 -9.07 -9.78
C LEU A 183 -0.52 -8.79 -10.72
N VAL A 184 -0.27 -8.24 -11.92
CA VAL A 184 -1.32 -7.72 -12.81
C VAL A 184 -1.39 -8.57 -14.08
N PRO A 185 -2.17 -9.66 -14.07
CA PRO A 185 -2.31 -10.53 -15.25
C PRO A 185 -3.07 -9.86 -16.40
N TYR A 186 -3.99 -8.95 -16.07
CA TYR A 186 -4.79 -8.19 -17.02
C TYR A 186 -4.79 -6.72 -16.61
N ALA A 187 -4.62 -5.82 -17.58
CA ALA A 187 -4.45 -4.39 -17.33
C ALA A 187 -5.56 -3.76 -16.47
N ARG A 188 -6.81 -4.26 -16.53
CA ARG A 188 -7.93 -3.75 -15.72
C ARG A 188 -8.06 -4.38 -14.33
N ILE A 189 -7.34 -5.48 -14.07
CA ILE A 189 -7.39 -6.23 -12.81
C ILE A 189 -6.06 -5.98 -12.08
N HIS A 190 -5.87 -4.74 -11.61
CA HIS A 190 -4.62 -4.26 -11.04
C HIS A 190 -4.76 -3.84 -9.57
N PHE A 191 -5.69 -4.45 -8.83
CA PHE A 191 -6.00 -4.12 -7.43
C PHE A 191 -5.57 -5.27 -6.49
N PRO A 192 -4.26 -5.45 -6.20
CA PRO A 192 -3.81 -6.45 -5.25
C PRO A 192 -4.26 -6.11 -3.82
N ILE A 193 -4.49 -7.16 -3.03
CA ILE A 193 -4.88 -7.05 -1.62
C ILE A 193 -3.63 -7.21 -0.76
N CYS A 194 -3.38 -6.24 0.11
CA CYS A 194 -2.26 -6.31 1.03
C CYS A 194 -2.61 -7.13 2.29
N SER A 195 -1.65 -7.88 2.82
CA SER A 195 -1.72 -8.50 4.14
C SER A 195 -0.34 -8.40 4.79
N TYR A 196 -0.28 -8.20 6.11
CA TYR A 196 0.99 -8.01 6.81
C TYR A 196 1.03 -8.85 8.08
N ALA A 197 2.16 -9.52 8.30
CA ALA A 197 2.39 -10.31 9.49
C ALA A 197 3.87 -10.25 9.92
N PRO A 198 4.15 -10.27 11.23
CA PRO A 198 3.20 -10.22 12.32
C PRO A 198 2.77 -8.78 12.67
N VAL A 199 1.56 -8.63 13.19
CA VAL A 199 1.07 -7.40 13.83
C VAL A 199 0.90 -7.73 15.31
N ILE A 200 1.83 -7.28 16.16
CA ILE A 200 1.85 -7.61 17.58
C ILE A 200 2.14 -6.35 18.39
N SER A 201 1.45 -6.19 19.52
CA SER A 201 1.69 -5.11 20.48
C SER A 201 3.04 -5.27 21.19
N ALA A 202 3.65 -4.15 21.58
CA ALA A 202 4.92 -4.16 22.32
C ALA A 202 4.88 -5.02 23.60
N GLU A 203 3.72 -5.14 24.24
CA GLU A 203 3.51 -5.93 25.46
C GLU A 203 3.52 -7.44 25.20
N LYS A 204 2.94 -7.90 24.08
CA LYS A 204 2.81 -9.33 23.75
C LYS A 204 4.07 -9.94 23.15
N ALA A 205 4.97 -9.13 22.61
CA ALA A 205 6.11 -9.61 21.83
C ALA A 205 7.15 -10.41 22.62
N TYR A 206 7.21 -10.29 23.95
CA TYR A 206 8.13 -11.08 24.77
C TYR A 206 7.73 -12.55 24.92
N HIS A 207 6.48 -12.88 24.59
CA HIS A 207 5.92 -14.21 24.81
C HIS A 207 5.90 -15.09 23.56
N GLU A 208 6.15 -14.53 22.37
CA GLU A 208 5.99 -15.23 21.10
C GLU A 208 7.22 -15.03 20.19
N GLN A 209 7.90 -16.14 19.86
CA GLN A 209 8.86 -16.17 18.76
C GLN A 209 8.17 -16.78 17.54
N LEU A 210 7.82 -15.94 16.57
CA LEU A 210 7.15 -16.40 15.37
C LEU A 210 8.18 -16.89 14.33
N SER A 211 8.04 -18.16 13.96
CA SER A 211 8.79 -18.79 12.87
C SER A 211 8.36 -18.23 11.50
N VAL A 212 9.17 -18.49 10.47
CA VAL A 212 8.81 -18.13 9.08
C VAL A 212 7.49 -18.78 8.69
N ALA A 213 7.28 -20.04 9.05
CA ALA A 213 6.04 -20.75 8.73
C ALA A 213 4.80 -20.11 9.39
N GLU A 214 4.89 -19.67 10.64
CA GLU A 214 3.76 -19.05 11.35
C GLU A 214 3.38 -17.68 10.77
N ILE A 215 4.36 -16.83 10.48
CA ILE A 215 4.09 -15.53 9.86
C ILE A 215 3.54 -15.71 8.43
N THR A 216 4.04 -16.67 7.66
CA THR A 216 3.54 -16.97 6.32
C THR A 216 2.11 -17.49 6.37
N ASN A 217 1.78 -18.37 7.32
CA ASN A 217 0.41 -18.84 7.51
C ASN A 217 -0.54 -17.70 7.88
N SER A 218 -0.09 -16.79 8.75
CA SER A 218 -0.88 -15.66 9.23
C SER A 218 -1.30 -14.70 8.11
N LEU A 219 -0.54 -14.61 7.01
CA LEU A 219 -0.90 -13.74 5.88
C LEU A 219 -2.20 -14.15 5.18
N PHE A 220 -2.50 -15.46 5.15
CA PHE A 220 -3.68 -16.02 4.50
C PHE A 220 -4.90 -16.06 5.41
N GLU A 221 -4.76 -15.63 6.66
CA GLU A 221 -5.89 -15.46 7.56
C GLU A 221 -6.65 -14.18 7.20
N PRO A 222 -7.97 -14.24 6.92
CA PRO A 222 -8.75 -13.06 6.51
C PRO A 222 -8.66 -11.90 7.51
N ALA A 223 -8.42 -12.20 8.79
CA ALA A 223 -8.32 -11.21 9.84
C ALA A 223 -7.10 -10.28 9.71
N ASN A 224 -6.07 -10.68 8.95
CA ASN A 224 -4.84 -9.89 8.74
C ASN A 224 -4.81 -9.18 7.37
N MET A 225 -5.85 -9.36 6.55
CA MET A 225 -5.98 -8.68 5.27
C MET A 225 -6.34 -7.21 5.47
N MET A 226 -5.75 -6.35 4.65
CA MET A 226 -5.98 -4.90 4.71
C MET A 226 -7.20 -4.45 3.92
N VAL A 227 -7.96 -5.38 3.34
CA VAL A 227 -9.24 -5.13 2.68
C VAL A 227 -10.24 -6.12 3.24
N LYS A 228 -11.44 -5.65 3.59
CA LYS A 228 -12.49 -6.50 4.14
C LYS A 228 -13.13 -7.35 3.04
N CYS A 229 -12.50 -8.47 2.73
CA CYS A 229 -13.00 -9.48 1.81
C CYS A 229 -12.66 -10.88 2.31
N ASP A 230 -13.48 -11.88 1.96
CA ASP A 230 -13.15 -13.27 2.24
C ASP A 230 -12.44 -13.90 1.04
N PRO A 231 -11.11 -14.12 1.09
CA PRO A 231 -10.35 -14.68 -0.02
C PRO A 231 -10.75 -16.12 -0.36
N ARG A 232 -11.41 -16.83 0.58
CA ARG A 232 -11.83 -18.23 0.40
C ARG A 232 -13.01 -18.36 -0.57
N HIS A 233 -13.75 -17.27 -0.80
CA HIS A 233 -14.79 -17.20 -1.82
C HIS A 233 -14.27 -16.75 -3.19
N GLY A 234 -12.96 -16.49 -3.30
CA GLY A 234 -12.29 -16.08 -4.54
C GLY A 234 -11.25 -17.10 -5.01
N LYS A 235 -10.47 -16.68 -6.00
CA LYS A 235 -9.28 -17.39 -6.48
C LYS A 235 -8.11 -16.43 -6.59
N TYR A 236 -6.92 -16.89 -6.22
CA TYR A 236 -5.69 -16.13 -6.38
C TYR A 236 -5.24 -16.16 -7.85
N MET A 237 -4.95 -14.99 -8.40
CA MET A 237 -4.35 -14.85 -9.73
C MET A 237 -2.83 -14.75 -9.65
N ALA A 238 -2.34 -14.07 -8.62
CA ALA A 238 -0.94 -13.90 -8.28
C ALA A 238 -0.82 -13.76 -6.75
N CYS A 239 0.35 -14.03 -6.21
CA CYS A 239 0.68 -13.80 -4.81
C CYS A 239 2.17 -13.49 -4.67
N THR A 240 2.51 -12.34 -4.12
CA THR A 240 3.91 -11.98 -3.83
C THR A 240 4.15 -11.89 -2.34
N LEU A 241 5.15 -12.61 -1.83
CA LEU A 241 5.54 -12.65 -0.43
C LEU A 241 6.88 -11.94 -0.23
N LEU A 242 6.84 -10.76 0.39
CA LEU A 242 8.01 -9.92 0.66
C LEU A 242 8.43 -10.08 2.12
N TYR A 243 9.44 -10.92 2.35
CA TYR A 243 10.02 -11.18 3.66
C TYR A 243 11.08 -10.15 4.03
N ARG A 244 11.15 -9.82 5.32
CA ARG A 244 12.13 -8.91 5.90
C ARG A 244 12.73 -9.45 7.19
N GLY A 245 14.02 -9.25 7.38
CA GLY A 245 14.77 -9.57 8.59
C GLY A 245 15.45 -10.94 8.56
N ASP A 246 15.52 -11.59 9.72
CA ASP A 246 16.17 -12.90 9.87
C ASP A 246 15.30 -14.00 9.26
N VAL A 247 15.50 -14.24 7.97
CA VAL A 247 14.70 -15.17 7.16
C VAL A 247 15.61 -16.03 6.29
N VAL A 248 15.51 -17.35 6.46
CA VAL A 248 16.29 -18.33 5.69
C VAL A 248 15.48 -18.74 4.43
N PRO A 249 16.04 -18.65 3.21
CA PRO A 249 15.32 -19.00 1.97
C PRO A 249 14.74 -20.43 1.94
N LYS A 250 15.41 -21.38 2.60
CA LYS A 250 14.93 -22.77 2.74
C LYS A 250 13.62 -22.84 3.51
N ASP A 251 13.50 -22.09 4.60
CA ASP A 251 12.31 -22.08 5.46
C ASP A 251 11.14 -21.40 4.75
N VAL A 252 11.40 -20.35 3.97
CA VAL A 252 10.41 -19.72 3.09
C VAL A 252 9.87 -20.72 2.08
N SER A 253 10.75 -21.45 1.40
CA SER A 253 10.35 -22.45 0.40
C SER A 253 9.51 -23.57 1.03
N ALA A 254 9.88 -24.02 2.22
CA ALA A 254 9.11 -25.02 2.98
C ALA A 254 7.73 -24.48 3.40
N ALA A 255 7.67 -23.25 3.93
CA ALA A 255 6.42 -22.61 4.32
C ALA A 255 5.46 -22.46 3.13
N VAL A 256 5.96 -21.97 1.99
CA VAL A 256 5.15 -21.84 0.76
C VAL A 256 4.69 -23.21 0.24
N ALA A 257 5.51 -24.25 0.32
CA ALA A 257 5.09 -25.60 -0.03
C ALA A 257 3.92 -26.07 0.83
N THR A 258 3.93 -25.79 2.14
CA THR A 258 2.79 -26.08 3.04
C THR A 258 1.56 -25.25 2.72
N ILE A 259 1.71 -23.97 2.36
CA ILE A 259 0.59 -23.12 1.94
C ILE A 259 -0.10 -23.69 0.70
N LYS A 260 0.67 -24.16 -0.28
CA LYS A 260 0.14 -24.75 -1.52
C LYS A 260 -0.69 -26.02 -1.31
N THR A 261 -0.53 -26.74 -0.21
CA THR A 261 -1.34 -27.93 0.08
C THR A 261 -2.69 -27.62 0.74
N LYS A 262 -2.90 -26.37 1.21
CA LYS A 262 -4.16 -25.97 1.84
C LYS A 262 -5.28 -25.82 0.81
N ARG A 263 -6.39 -26.54 1.02
CA ARG A 263 -7.58 -26.50 0.15
C ARG A 263 -8.27 -25.13 0.09
N THR A 264 -8.07 -24.30 1.10
CA THR A 264 -8.64 -22.94 1.20
C THR A 264 -7.92 -21.92 0.31
N ILE A 265 -6.75 -22.27 -0.23
CA ILE A 265 -5.94 -21.39 -1.06
C ILE A 265 -5.98 -21.95 -2.48
N GLN A 266 -6.84 -21.38 -3.30
CA GLN A 266 -7.08 -21.85 -4.66
C GLN A 266 -6.58 -20.81 -5.65
N PHE A 267 -5.68 -21.22 -6.53
CA PHE A 267 -5.24 -20.41 -7.66
C PHE A 267 -6.16 -20.65 -8.87
N VAL A 268 -6.16 -19.69 -9.78
CA VAL A 268 -6.69 -19.87 -11.13
C VAL A 268 -5.92 -20.97 -11.87
N ASP A 269 -6.61 -21.68 -12.75
CA ASP A 269 -6.10 -22.83 -13.51
C ASP A 269 -4.91 -22.47 -14.42
N TRP A 270 -4.92 -21.26 -14.99
CA TRP A 270 -3.85 -20.75 -15.84
C TRP A 270 -2.63 -20.19 -15.07
N CYS A 271 -2.65 -20.14 -13.73
CA CYS A 271 -1.53 -19.68 -12.90
C CYS A 271 -1.23 -20.65 -11.74
N PRO A 272 -0.80 -21.90 -12.01
CA PRO A 272 -0.58 -22.92 -10.99
C PRO A 272 0.63 -22.65 -10.06
N THR A 273 1.56 -21.76 -10.44
CA THR A 273 2.77 -21.42 -9.68
C THR A 273 2.84 -19.93 -9.33
N GLY A 274 1.71 -19.31 -8.99
CA GLY A 274 1.58 -17.86 -8.78
C GLY A 274 2.28 -17.25 -7.56
N PHE A 275 3.19 -17.96 -6.89
CA PHE A 275 3.96 -17.40 -5.77
C PHE A 275 5.27 -16.79 -6.23
N LYS A 276 5.43 -15.48 -5.98
CA LYS A 276 6.70 -14.77 -6.04
C LYS A 276 7.17 -14.47 -4.63
N MET A 277 8.48 -14.49 -4.44
CA MET A 277 9.10 -14.27 -3.13
C MET A 277 10.07 -13.12 -3.26
N GLY A 278 10.23 -12.33 -2.20
CA GLY A 278 11.28 -11.35 -2.05
C GLY A 278 11.86 -11.50 -0.65
N ILE A 279 13.18 -11.39 -0.50
CA ILE A 279 13.83 -11.51 0.81
C ILE A 279 14.81 -10.37 1.00
N ASN A 280 14.56 -9.57 2.03
CA ASN A 280 15.44 -8.50 2.47
C ASN A 280 15.94 -8.79 3.89
N TYR A 281 17.25 -8.82 4.09
CA TYR A 281 17.83 -9.16 5.39
C TYR A 281 17.77 -8.03 6.43
N GLN A 282 17.37 -6.82 6.02
CA GLN A 282 17.19 -5.71 6.95
C GLN A 282 15.94 -5.92 7.81
N PRO A 283 16.09 -5.99 9.15
CA PRO A 283 14.96 -6.22 10.03
C PRO A 283 13.93 -5.08 9.93
N PRO A 284 12.63 -5.38 10.17
CA PRO A 284 11.61 -4.34 10.29
C PRO A 284 11.98 -3.33 11.37
N THR A 285 11.80 -2.04 11.07
CA THR A 285 12.07 -0.96 12.02
C THR A 285 10.76 -0.39 12.52
N VAL A 286 10.63 -0.26 13.84
CA VAL A 286 9.46 0.34 14.47
C VAL A 286 9.72 1.81 14.79
N VAL A 287 8.67 2.63 14.70
CA VAL A 287 8.74 4.04 15.07
C VAL A 287 8.81 4.14 16.59
N PRO A 288 9.71 4.95 17.17
CA PRO A 288 9.73 5.19 18.62
C PRO A 288 8.38 5.71 19.12
N GLY A 289 7.86 5.12 20.21
CA GLY A 289 6.49 5.40 20.70
C GLY A 289 5.38 4.91 19.76
N GLY A 290 5.72 3.97 18.87
CA GLY A 290 4.80 3.22 18.03
C GLY A 290 4.15 2.06 18.78
N ASP A 291 3.03 1.60 18.23
CA ASP A 291 2.19 0.56 18.86
C ASP A 291 2.69 -0.86 18.53
N LEU A 292 3.52 -0.98 17.48
CA LEU A 292 4.08 -2.24 17.01
C LEU A 292 5.35 -2.61 17.76
N ALA A 293 5.44 -3.89 18.12
CA ALA A 293 6.64 -4.46 18.69
C ALA A 293 7.80 -4.57 17.70
N LYS A 294 9.02 -4.50 18.21
CA LYS A 294 10.22 -4.83 17.43
C LYS A 294 10.24 -6.34 17.21
N VAL A 295 10.23 -6.76 15.94
CA VAL A 295 10.27 -8.16 15.52
C VAL A 295 11.54 -8.45 14.72
N GLN A 296 12.04 -9.67 14.82
CA GLN A 296 13.24 -10.09 14.06
C GLN A 296 12.93 -10.33 12.59
N ARG A 297 11.68 -10.67 12.27
CA ARG A 297 11.21 -11.00 10.93
C ARG A 297 9.76 -10.57 10.72
N ALA A 298 9.44 -10.17 9.50
CA ALA A 298 8.08 -9.89 9.06
C ALA A 298 7.93 -10.27 7.59
N VAL A 299 6.70 -10.33 7.13
CA VAL A 299 6.34 -10.63 5.75
C VAL A 299 5.13 -9.77 5.35
N CYS A 300 5.19 -9.24 4.14
CA CYS A 300 4.08 -8.55 3.49
C CYS A 300 3.63 -9.40 2.29
N MET A 301 2.33 -9.67 2.20
CA MET A 301 1.71 -10.32 1.04
C MET A 301 0.99 -9.29 0.19
N LEU A 302 1.04 -9.51 -1.12
CA LEU A 302 0.31 -8.81 -2.17
C LEU A 302 -0.39 -9.79 -3.10
#